data_AF-A0A8S0FWR4-F1
#
_entry.id   AF-A0A8S0FWR4-F1
#
_cell.length_a   1.000
_cell.length_b   1.000
_cell.length_c   1.000
_cell.angle_alpha   90.00
_cell.angle_beta   90.00
_cell.angle_gamma   90.00
#
_symmetry.space_group_name_H-M   'P 1'
#
loop_
_entity.id
_entity.type
_entity.pdbx_description
1 polymer ?
#
loop_
_entity_poly.entity_id
_entity_poly.type
_entity_poly.pdbx_seq_one_letter_code
_entity_poly.pdbx_strand_id
1 'polypeptide(L)'
;MPAHPSRTTVAYVDGTAGNIEIPEKLLNTGSLGGILTFRSQDLDQTRNTLGQLALAFAEAFNTQHKAGFDANGDAGEDFFAIGKPAVLQNTKNKGDVAIGATVTDTSAVLATDYKISFDNNQWQVTRLASNTTFTVTPDANGKVAFDGLELTFTGTPAVNDSFTLKPVIRE
;
A
#
# COMPACT_ATOMS: atom_id res chain seq x y z
N MET A 1 -2.16 -19.68 -8.13
CA MET A 1 -1.25 -18.52 -8.28
C MET A 1 -1.16 -17.79 -6.95
N PRO A 2 -0.01 -17.14 -6.64
CA PRO A 2 0.16 -16.53 -5.34
C PRO A 2 -0.72 -15.28 -5.15
N ALA A 3 -1.34 -15.14 -3.98
CA ALA A 3 -2.26 -14.05 -3.65
C ALA A 3 -1.59 -12.67 -3.73
N HIS A 4 -0.29 -12.58 -3.46
CA HIS A 4 0.50 -11.36 -3.65
C HIS A 4 1.61 -11.62 -4.67
N PRO A 5 1.55 -11.01 -5.88
CA PRO A 5 2.49 -11.33 -6.95
C PRO A 5 3.93 -10.89 -6.66
N SER A 6 4.14 -9.92 -5.75
CA SER A 6 5.46 -9.46 -5.32
C SER A 6 6.06 -10.24 -4.14
N ARG A 7 5.37 -11.26 -3.60
CA ARG A 7 5.84 -12.06 -2.46
C ARG A 7 5.93 -13.54 -2.78
N THR A 8 7.08 -14.13 -2.49
CA THR A 8 7.23 -15.60 -2.40
C THR A 8 6.55 -16.08 -1.11
N THR A 9 5.61 -17.01 -1.26
CA THR A 9 4.89 -17.64 -0.15
C THR A 9 5.00 -19.17 -0.23
N VAL A 10 4.73 -19.83 0.90
CA VAL A 10 4.73 -21.29 0.99
C VAL A 10 3.34 -21.82 0.67
N ALA A 11 3.27 -22.86 -0.17
CA ALA A 11 2.03 -23.54 -0.49
C ALA A 11 2.16 -25.05 -0.25
N TYR A 12 1.10 -25.67 0.23
CA TYR A 12 0.94 -27.12 0.22
C TYR A 12 0.36 -27.55 -1.14
N VAL A 13 0.84 -28.67 -1.67
CA VAL A 13 0.36 -29.22 -2.95
C VAL A 13 -0.65 -30.32 -2.65
N ASP A 14 -1.93 -30.05 -2.92
CA ASP A 14 -2.98 -31.06 -2.87
C ASP A 14 -3.16 -31.69 -4.26
N GLY A 15 -3.30 -33.02 -4.32
CA GLY A 15 -3.40 -33.78 -5.58
C GLY A 15 -4.68 -33.51 -6.38
N THR A 16 -5.67 -32.84 -5.79
CA THR A 16 -6.99 -32.56 -6.39
C THR A 16 -7.24 -31.05 -6.53
N ALA A 17 -6.76 -30.25 -5.58
CA ALA A 17 -6.99 -28.80 -5.51
C ALA A 17 -5.79 -27.93 -5.94
N GLY A 18 -4.62 -28.51 -6.22
CA GLY A 18 -3.41 -27.78 -6.62
C GLY A 18 -2.71 -27.08 -5.46
N ASN A 19 -1.93 -26.03 -5.74
CA ASN A 19 -1.15 -25.29 -4.73
C ASN A 19 -2.06 -24.43 -3.83
N ILE A 20 -2.20 -24.81 -2.56
CA ILE A 20 -2.91 -24.06 -1.52
C ILE A 20 -1.90 -23.28 -0.68
N GLU A 21 -1.95 -21.95 -0.72
CA GLU A 21 -1.07 -21.10 0.09
C GLU A 21 -1.34 -21.26 1.59
N ILE A 22 -0.27 -21.34 2.38
CA ILE A 22 -0.33 -21.36 3.84
C ILE A 22 -0.20 -19.92 4.35
N PRO A 23 -1.18 -19.40 5.11
CA PRO A 23 -1.06 -18.09 5.74
C PRO A 23 0.21 -17.98 6.60
N GLU A 24 1.01 -16.92 6.42
CA GLU A 24 2.29 -16.71 7.12
C GLU A 24 2.14 -16.76 8.65
N LYS A 25 0.97 -16.38 9.19
CA LYS A 25 0.65 -16.49 10.62
C LYS A 25 0.70 -17.92 11.18
N LEU A 26 0.56 -18.94 10.32
CA LEU A 26 0.65 -20.35 10.69
C LEU A 26 2.07 -20.91 10.57
N LEU A 27 3.01 -20.10 10.05
CA LEU A 27 4.41 -20.46 9.80
C LEU A 27 5.33 -19.63 10.71
N ASN A 28 5.06 -19.57 12.02
CA ASN A 28 5.80 -18.76 12.98
C ASN A 28 6.88 -19.53 13.77
N THR A 29 7.23 -20.75 13.35
CA THR A 29 8.22 -21.60 14.05
C THR A 29 9.43 -21.93 13.15
N GLY A 30 10.58 -22.21 13.79
CA GLY A 30 11.83 -22.51 13.10
C GLY A 30 12.46 -21.32 12.36
N SER A 31 13.51 -21.58 11.59
CA SER A 31 14.23 -20.56 10.80
C SER A 31 13.35 -19.91 9.72
N LEU A 32 12.40 -20.67 9.16
CA LEU A 32 11.43 -20.16 8.19
C LEU A 32 10.50 -19.11 8.82
N GLY A 33 9.96 -19.38 10.01
CA GLY A 33 9.14 -18.40 10.73
C GLY A 33 9.94 -17.18 11.21
N GLY A 34 11.21 -17.36 11.53
CA GLY A 34 12.13 -16.25 11.85
C GLY A 34 12.30 -15.29 10.67
N ILE A 35 12.54 -15.81 9.46
CA ILE A 35 12.69 -14.97 8.25
C ILE A 35 11.38 -14.27 7.88
N LEU A 36 10.24 -14.96 8.00
CA LEU A 36 8.92 -14.35 7.74
C LEU A 36 8.60 -13.23 8.74
N THR A 37 8.93 -13.43 10.01
CA THR A 37 8.77 -12.41 11.07
C THR A 37 9.66 -11.20 10.81
N PHE A 38 10.96 -11.41 10.57
CA PHE A 38 11.90 -10.32 10.25
C PHE A 38 11.45 -9.49 9.03
N ARG A 39 10.98 -10.17 7.98
CA ARG A 39 10.49 -9.50 6.76
C ARG A 39 9.29 -8.60 7.05
N SER A 40 8.28 -9.14 7.74
CA SER A 40 7.00 -8.46 7.95
C SER A 40 7.02 -7.42 9.08
N GLN A 41 7.82 -7.61 10.13
CA GLN A 41 7.83 -6.73 11.29
C GLN A 41 8.94 -5.69 11.22
N ASP A 42 10.17 -6.12 10.89
CA ASP A 42 11.33 -5.23 10.98
C ASP A 42 11.61 -4.55 9.64
N LEU A 43 11.67 -5.33 8.56
CA LEU A 43 12.09 -4.83 7.26
C LEU A 43 11.00 -3.98 6.60
N ASP A 44 9.76 -4.46 6.55
CA ASP A 44 8.63 -3.71 5.97
C ASP A 44 8.41 -2.39 6.75
N GLN A 45 8.51 -2.40 8.09
CA GLN A 45 8.42 -1.18 8.89
C GLN A 45 9.59 -0.22 8.63
N THR A 46 10.83 -0.72 8.58
CA THR A 46 12.01 0.12 8.33
C THR A 46 11.95 0.79 6.96
N ARG A 47 11.53 0.04 5.93
CA ARG A 47 11.35 0.59 4.57
C ARG A 47 10.28 1.66 4.54
N ASN A 48 9.18 1.45 5.25
CA ASN A 48 8.11 2.43 5.33
C ASN A 48 8.53 3.70 6.07
N THR A 49 9.28 3.58 7.18
CA THR A 49 9.82 4.75 7.89
C THR A 49 10.81 5.52 7.02
N LEU A 50 11.69 4.83 6.29
CA LEU A 50 12.63 5.47 5.37
C LEU A 50 11.90 6.17 4.21
N GLY A 51 10.88 5.52 3.65
CA GLY A 51 10.05 6.08 2.59
C GLY A 51 9.30 7.33 3.05
N GLN A 52 8.76 7.32 4.27
CA GLN A 52 8.09 8.47 4.87
C GLN A 52 9.06 9.65 5.08
N LEU A 53 10.28 9.39 5.55
CA LEU A 53 11.32 10.42 5.69
C LEU A 53 11.71 11.00 4.33
N ALA A 54 11.93 10.16 3.32
CA ALA A 54 12.26 10.60 1.98
C ALA A 54 11.14 11.43 1.36
N LEU A 55 9.88 11.05 1.59
CA LEU A 55 8.70 11.77 1.15
C LEU A 55 8.63 13.18 1.80
N ALA A 56 8.75 13.25 3.12
CA ALA A 56 8.72 14.52 3.85
C ALA A 56 9.90 15.44 3.47
N PHE A 57 11.09 14.88 3.27
CA PHE A 57 12.26 15.64 2.83
C PHE A 57 12.06 16.22 1.42
N ALA A 58 11.60 15.39 0.47
CA ALA A 58 11.35 15.83 -0.90
C ALA A 58 10.30 16.93 -0.95
N GLU A 59 9.20 16.80 -0.19
CA GLU A 59 8.17 17.83 -0.14
C GLU A 59 8.66 19.14 0.49
N ALA A 60 9.34 19.06 1.64
CA ALA A 60 9.85 20.26 2.30
C ALA A 60 10.84 21.01 1.41
N PHE A 61 11.72 20.27 0.73
CA PHE A 61 12.67 20.87 -0.21
C PHE A 61 11.97 21.49 -1.41
N ASN A 62 11.06 20.75 -2.05
CA ASN A 62 10.32 21.25 -3.22
C ASN A 62 9.48 22.49 -2.89
N THR A 63 8.82 22.49 -1.73
CA THR A 63 8.03 23.64 -1.26
C THR A 63 8.91 24.87 -1.12
N GLN A 64 10.08 24.73 -0.48
CA GLN A 64 11.01 25.85 -0.32
C GLN A 64 11.66 26.28 -1.64
N HIS A 65 11.95 25.34 -2.53
CA HIS A 65 12.55 25.60 -3.84
C HIS A 65 11.57 26.36 -4.75
N LYS A 66 10.29 25.96 -4.79
CA LYS A 66 9.21 26.64 -5.53
C LYS A 66 8.92 28.05 -5.05
N ALA A 67 9.20 28.35 -3.79
CA ALA A 67 9.08 29.70 -3.24
C ALA A 67 10.23 30.62 -3.66
N GLY A 68 11.29 30.08 -4.29
CA GLY A 68 12.44 30.82 -4.77
C GLY A 68 12.40 31.12 -6.26
N PHE A 69 13.47 31.76 -6.72
CA PHE A 69 13.74 32.00 -8.13
C PHE A 69 15.14 31.46 -8.46
N ASP A 70 15.31 30.99 -9.69
CA ASP A 70 16.60 30.52 -10.18
C ASP A 70 17.54 31.69 -10.53
N ALA A 71 18.74 31.38 -11.05
CA ALA A 71 19.72 32.40 -11.43
C ALA A 71 19.27 33.28 -12.61
N ASN A 72 18.27 32.87 -13.38
CA ASN A 72 17.70 33.60 -14.51
C ASN A 72 16.48 34.43 -14.09
N GLY A 73 16.01 34.29 -12.85
CA GLY A 73 14.81 34.95 -12.34
C GLY A 73 13.52 34.18 -12.63
N ASP A 74 13.61 32.92 -13.08
CA ASP A 74 12.46 32.06 -13.29
C ASP A 74 12.04 31.43 -11.96
N ALA A 75 10.73 31.17 -11.79
CA ALA A 75 10.21 30.57 -10.57
C ALA A 75 10.78 29.15 -10.37
N GLY A 76 11.07 28.79 -9.12
CA GLY A 76 11.53 27.45 -8.79
C GLY A 76 10.46 26.39 -9.08
N GLU A 77 10.89 25.20 -9.48
CA GLU A 77 10.03 24.05 -9.77
C GLU A 77 10.26 22.91 -8.75
N ASP A 78 9.57 21.77 -8.91
CA ASP A 78 9.89 20.58 -8.12
C ASP A 78 11.32 20.12 -8.39
N PHE A 79 12.14 20.07 -7.34
CA PHE A 79 13.53 19.61 -7.43
C PHE A 79 13.63 18.08 -7.36
N PHE A 80 12.82 17.47 -6.49
CA PHE A 80 12.71 16.03 -6.32
C PHE A 80 11.39 15.50 -6.84
N ALA A 81 11.42 14.36 -7.54
CA ALA A 81 10.20 13.65 -7.90
C ALA A 81 9.75 12.75 -6.75
N ILE A 82 8.54 12.97 -6.24
CA ILE A 82 7.92 12.12 -5.23
C ILE A 82 7.40 10.83 -5.88
N GLY A 83 7.64 9.68 -5.25
CA GLY A 83 7.12 8.39 -5.70
C GLY A 83 5.60 8.34 -5.63
N LYS A 84 4.94 7.72 -6.62
CA LYS A 84 3.49 7.49 -6.57
C LYS A 84 3.20 6.26 -5.70
N PRO A 85 2.09 6.25 -4.95
CA PRO A 85 1.63 5.06 -4.26
C PRO A 85 1.44 3.90 -5.23
N ALA A 86 1.79 2.69 -4.79
CA ALA A 86 1.58 1.46 -5.55
C ALA A 86 0.39 0.69 -4.98
N VAL A 87 -0.52 0.24 -5.85
CA VAL A 87 -1.62 -0.64 -5.45
C VAL A 87 -1.45 -2.00 -6.12
N LEU A 88 -1.35 -3.04 -5.30
CA LEU A 88 -1.21 -4.42 -5.74
C LEU A 88 -2.54 -5.13 -5.57
N GLN A 89 -3.12 -5.57 -6.68
CA GLN A 89 -4.32 -6.39 -6.69
C GLN A 89 -3.98 -7.83 -6.30
N ASN A 90 -4.81 -8.44 -5.46
CA ASN A 90 -4.69 -9.85 -5.17
C ASN A 90 -5.13 -10.68 -6.37
N THR A 91 -4.32 -11.66 -6.78
CA THR A 91 -4.57 -12.49 -7.97
C THR A 91 -5.81 -13.39 -7.84
N LYS A 92 -6.35 -13.53 -6.63
CA LYS A 92 -7.56 -14.28 -6.33
C LYS A 92 -8.84 -13.43 -6.37
N ASN A 93 -8.72 -12.12 -6.63
CA ASN A 93 -9.87 -11.25 -6.78
C ASN A 93 -10.74 -11.70 -7.95
N LYS A 94 -12.05 -11.59 -7.77
CA LYS A 94 -13.05 -11.94 -8.77
C LYS A 94 -13.74 -10.72 -9.37
N GLY A 95 -13.73 -9.59 -8.66
CA GLY A 95 -14.22 -8.33 -9.18
C GLY A 95 -13.22 -7.67 -10.12
N ASP A 96 -13.75 -6.81 -10.98
CA ASP A 96 -12.98 -6.01 -11.94
C ASP A 96 -12.67 -4.62 -11.35
N VAL A 97 -12.20 -4.60 -10.11
CA VAL A 97 -11.90 -3.34 -9.42
C VAL A 97 -10.47 -2.91 -9.70
N ALA A 98 -10.33 -1.67 -10.15
CA ALA A 98 -9.07 -0.95 -10.17
C ALA A 98 -9.09 0.18 -9.13
N ILE A 99 -8.02 0.26 -8.34
CA ILE A 99 -7.83 1.30 -7.33
C ILE A 99 -6.67 2.20 -7.76
N GLY A 100 -6.98 3.45 -8.07
CA GLY A 100 -5.99 4.51 -8.17
C GLY A 100 -5.67 5.06 -6.80
N ALA A 101 -4.41 5.42 -6.54
CA ALA A 101 -3.99 6.04 -5.29
C ALA A 101 -3.07 7.22 -5.56
N THR A 102 -3.32 8.33 -4.88
CA THR A 102 -2.53 9.55 -4.91
C THR A 102 -2.26 10.04 -3.50
N VAL A 103 -1.10 10.69 -3.31
CA VAL A 103 -0.81 11.38 -2.05
C VAL A 103 -1.36 12.80 -2.17
N THR A 104 -2.22 13.19 -1.24
CA THR A 104 -2.80 14.54 -1.17
C THR A 104 -2.16 15.40 -0.09
N ASP A 105 -1.67 14.78 0.98
CA ASP A 105 -0.97 15.46 2.09
C ASP A 105 0.13 14.54 2.63
N THR A 106 1.39 14.83 2.32
CA THR A 106 2.50 13.97 2.77
C THR A 106 2.76 14.06 4.26
N SER A 107 2.35 15.15 4.92
CA SER A 107 2.52 15.30 6.36
C SER A 107 1.61 14.35 7.15
N ALA A 108 0.51 13.92 6.55
CA ALA A 108 -0.44 12.97 7.11
C ALA A 108 -0.20 11.51 6.67
N VAL A 109 0.68 11.26 5.69
CA VAL A 109 1.02 9.90 5.25
C VAL A 109 1.73 9.15 6.36
N LEU A 110 1.21 7.98 6.70
CA LEU A 110 1.79 7.09 7.71
C LEU A 110 2.78 6.09 7.08
N ALA A 111 3.81 5.71 7.85
CA ALA A 111 4.73 4.63 7.52
C ALA A 111 4.10 3.24 7.73
N THR A 112 3.03 2.94 7.00
CA THR A 112 2.36 1.63 7.01
C THR A 112 1.88 1.26 5.62
N ASP A 113 1.94 -0.02 5.30
CA ASP A 113 1.19 -0.59 4.19
C ASP A 113 -0.28 -0.75 4.61
N TYR A 114 -1.19 -0.71 3.64
CA TYR A 114 -2.62 -0.87 3.87
C TYR A 114 -3.13 -2.09 3.11
N LYS A 115 -3.87 -2.95 3.80
CA LYS A 115 -4.70 -3.97 3.15
C LYS A 115 -6.12 -3.44 3.03
N ILE A 116 -6.61 -3.38 1.81
CA ILE A 116 -7.98 -2.98 1.49
C ILE A 116 -8.73 -4.24 1.10
N SER A 117 -9.88 -4.50 1.71
CA SER A 117 -10.71 -5.66 1.36
C SER A 117 -12.18 -5.28 1.26
N PHE A 118 -12.89 -5.90 0.33
CA PHE A 118 -14.33 -5.75 0.20
C PHE A 118 -15.06 -6.94 0.81
N ASP A 119 -15.81 -6.70 1.88
CA ASP A 119 -16.61 -7.72 2.56
C ASP A 119 -17.92 -7.14 3.09
N ASN A 120 -18.99 -7.93 3.12
CA ASN A 120 -20.33 -7.51 3.57
C ASN A 120 -20.81 -6.18 2.95
N ASN A 121 -20.55 -5.98 1.65
CA ASN A 121 -20.85 -4.74 0.92
C ASN A 121 -20.15 -3.48 1.47
N GLN A 122 -19.04 -3.63 2.20
CA GLN A 122 -18.25 -2.54 2.74
C GLN A 122 -16.77 -2.70 2.42
N TRP A 123 -16.09 -1.56 2.26
CA TRP A 123 -14.63 -1.53 2.13
C TRP A 123 -14.00 -1.42 3.51
N GLN A 124 -13.17 -2.39 3.85
CA GLN A 124 -12.39 -2.42 5.08
C GLN A 124 -10.93 -2.11 4.74
N VAL A 125 -10.34 -1.18 5.47
CA VAL A 125 -8.92 -0.82 5.37
C VAL A 125 -8.23 -1.22 6.66
N THR A 126 -7.20 -2.06 6.55
CA THR A 126 -6.36 -2.50 7.66
C THR A 126 -4.95 -1.92 7.49
N ARG A 127 -4.47 -1.17 8.48
CA ARG A 127 -3.07 -0.74 8.56
C ARG A 127 -2.22 -1.93 8.99
N LEU A 128 -1.27 -2.36 8.18
CA LEU A 128 -0.48 -3.56 8.44
C LEU A 128 0.52 -3.38 9.59
N ALA A 129 1.02 -2.17 9.83
CA ALA A 129 1.96 -1.92 10.94
C ALA A 129 1.31 -2.07 12.32
N SER A 130 0.06 -1.60 12.48
CA SER A 130 -0.65 -1.61 13.77
C SER A 130 -1.77 -2.63 13.87
N ASN A 131 -2.09 -3.32 12.77
CA ASN A 131 -3.28 -4.18 12.62
C ASN A 131 -4.61 -3.46 12.94
N THR A 132 -4.64 -2.13 12.89
CA THR A 132 -5.87 -1.36 13.09
C THR A 132 -6.71 -1.40 11.82
N THR A 133 -8.02 -1.65 11.97
CA THR A 133 -8.96 -1.73 10.84
C THR A 133 -10.05 -0.70 10.99
N PHE A 134 -10.44 -0.08 9.88
CA PHE A 134 -11.55 0.86 9.81
C PHE A 134 -12.30 0.69 8.48
N THR A 135 -13.56 1.10 8.47
CA THR A 135 -14.41 1.05 7.28
C THR A 135 -14.28 2.34 6.50
N VAL A 136 -14.30 2.24 5.18
CA VAL A 136 -14.39 3.39 4.27
C VAL A 136 -15.58 3.22 3.34
N THR A 137 -16.19 4.34 2.98
CA THR A 137 -17.30 4.37 2.02
C THR A 137 -16.90 5.31 0.90
N PRO A 138 -16.72 4.81 -0.34
CA PRO A 138 -16.48 5.65 -1.50
C PRO A 138 -17.63 6.64 -1.71
N ASP A 139 -17.30 7.88 -2.08
CA ASP A 139 -18.27 8.90 -2.45
C ASP A 139 -18.95 8.58 -3.81
N ALA A 140 -19.80 9.49 -4.30
CA ALA A 140 -20.49 9.33 -5.57
C ALA A 140 -19.55 9.18 -6.79
N ASN A 141 -18.29 9.62 -6.68
CA ASN A 141 -17.26 9.48 -7.70
C ASN A 141 -16.32 8.29 -7.43
N GLY A 142 -16.63 7.45 -6.44
CA GLY A 142 -15.79 6.33 -6.04
C GLY A 142 -14.53 6.76 -5.28
N LYS A 143 -14.46 7.97 -4.74
CA LYS A 143 -13.30 8.48 -4.02
C LYS A 143 -13.38 8.25 -2.52
N VAL A 144 -12.24 7.99 -1.90
CA VAL A 144 -12.05 7.90 -0.45
C VAL A 144 -10.75 8.60 -0.09
N ALA A 145 -10.75 9.44 0.95
CA ALA A 145 -9.54 10.01 1.50
C ALA A 145 -9.30 9.55 2.96
N PHE A 146 -8.08 9.14 3.28
CA PHE A 146 -7.63 8.84 4.63
C PHE A 146 -6.11 8.96 4.72
N ASP A 147 -5.57 9.28 5.90
CA ASP A 147 -4.12 9.31 6.18
C ASP A 147 -3.29 10.04 5.09
N GLY A 148 -3.77 11.17 4.56
CA GLY A 148 -3.08 11.94 3.52
C GLY A 148 -3.08 11.31 2.12
N LEU A 149 -3.86 10.25 1.91
CA LEU A 149 -4.01 9.52 0.65
C LEU A 149 -5.44 9.71 0.11
N GLU A 150 -5.57 9.90 -1.20
CA GLU A 150 -6.83 9.80 -1.92
C GLU A 150 -6.82 8.54 -2.79
N LEU A 151 -7.83 7.70 -2.61
CA LEU A 151 -8.06 6.50 -3.39
C LEU A 151 -9.27 6.70 -4.28
N THR A 152 -9.18 6.25 -5.53
CA THR A 152 -10.29 6.21 -6.47
C THR A 152 -10.57 4.77 -6.84
N PHE A 153 -11.75 4.28 -6.48
CA PHE A 153 -12.24 2.95 -6.77
C PHE A 153 -13.04 2.99 -8.07
N THR A 154 -12.69 2.14 -9.03
CA THR A 154 -13.39 1.99 -10.30
C THR A 154 -13.72 0.54 -10.54
N GLY A 155 -14.82 0.27 -11.26
CA GLY A 155 -15.30 -1.09 -11.52
C GLY A 155 -16.24 -1.63 -10.43
N THR A 156 -16.51 -2.94 -10.48
CA THR A 156 -17.48 -3.59 -9.57
C THR A 156 -16.76 -4.58 -8.64
N PRO A 157 -16.80 -4.37 -7.31
CA PRO A 157 -16.17 -5.28 -6.37
C PRO A 157 -16.93 -6.60 -6.24
N ALA A 158 -16.19 -7.69 -6.04
CA ALA A 158 -16.72 -8.95 -5.57
C ALA A 158 -16.38 -9.16 -4.08
N VAL A 159 -17.23 -9.91 -3.38
CA VAL A 159 -16.98 -10.26 -1.97
C VAL A 159 -15.66 -11.04 -1.87
N ASN A 160 -14.84 -10.68 -0.89
CA ASN A 160 -13.48 -11.16 -0.64
C ASN A 160 -12.40 -10.63 -1.59
N ASP A 161 -12.68 -9.62 -2.41
CA ASP A 161 -11.61 -8.93 -3.12
C ASP A 161 -10.68 -8.22 -2.13
N SER A 162 -9.37 -8.27 -2.39
CA SER A 162 -8.36 -7.60 -1.57
C SER A 162 -7.25 -6.96 -2.39
N PHE A 163 -6.69 -5.88 -1.85
CA PHE A 163 -5.65 -5.07 -2.46
C PHE A 163 -4.64 -4.66 -1.38
N THR A 164 -3.38 -4.50 -1.77
CA THR A 164 -2.33 -3.97 -0.90
C THR A 164 -1.87 -2.64 -1.45
N LEU A 165 -2.09 -1.57 -0.70
CA LEU A 165 -1.60 -0.23 -0.98
C LEU A 165 -0.29 0.00 -0.23
N LYS A 166 0.73 0.39 -0.99
CA LYS A 166 2.05 0.81 -0.49
C LYS A 166 2.21 2.31 -0.76
N PRO A 167 2.12 3.17 0.27
CA PRO A 167 2.09 4.62 0.06
C PRO A 167 3.45 5.21 -0.31
N VAL A 168 4.54 4.62 0.20
CA VAL A 168 5.89 5.22 0.17
C VAL A 168 6.96 4.38 -0.53
N ILE A 169 6.61 3.18 -0.99
CA ILE A 169 7.55 2.27 -1.66
C ILE A 169 7.35 2.34 -3.17
N ARG A 170 8.41 2.67 -3.89
CA ARG A 170 8.56 2.34 -5.32
C ARG A 170 9.01 0.89 -5.44
N GLU A 171 8.27 0.08 -6.18
CA GLU A 171 8.77 -1.18 -6.77
C GLU A 171 9.17 -0.95 -8.22
#